data_AF-A0A3C1XEJ2-F1
#
_entry.id   AF-A0A3C1XEJ2-F1
#
_cell.length_a   1.000
_cell.length_b   1.000
_cell.length_c   1.000
_cell.angle_alpha   90.00
_cell.angle_beta   90.00
_cell.angle_gamma   90.00
#
_symmetry.space_group_name_H-M   'P 1'
#
loop_
_entity.id
_entity.type
_entity.pdbx_description
1 polymer ?
#
loop_
_entity_poly.entity_id
_entity_poly.type
_entity_poly.pdbx_seq_one_letter_code
_entity_poly.pdbx_strand_id
1 'polypeptide(L)'
;MVDYYAELGVSKELSLVEIHAELSKLDRVWHQREIAQPEKARKMLVLIDDAKAVFETEEARVKYDQDLERSEDGANQDDCNIELRQECGKRLKEAQDFYNDQQFDLAKICVDKALRLAEYSESEADVYAWAAYIYDKNELFLDASSLGFFAMKRKKELEAKIQAAYEAMSSIDTVEKVISKYSGLIKELEQKEESEIRGVERTLRSKYPLPTQ
;
A
#
# COMPACT_ATOMS: atom_id res chain seq x y z
N MET A 1 8.21 -5.63 -6.99
CA MET A 1 9.55 -6.08 -7.42
C MET A 1 9.65 -5.89 -8.92
N VAL A 2 10.78 -5.45 -9.48
CA VAL A 2 10.93 -5.25 -10.93
C VAL A 2 11.37 -6.56 -11.54
N ASP A 3 10.69 -7.04 -12.58
CA ASP A 3 11.10 -8.25 -13.30
C ASP A 3 12.14 -7.92 -14.38
N TYR A 4 13.42 -8.07 -14.04
CA TYR A 4 14.52 -7.85 -14.97
C TYR A 4 14.53 -8.82 -16.16
N TYR A 5 13.92 -10.01 -16.07
CA TYR A 5 13.82 -10.94 -17.20
C TYR A 5 12.88 -10.38 -18.26
N ALA A 6 11.70 -9.89 -17.87
CA ALA A 6 10.74 -9.27 -18.77
C ALA A 6 11.20 -7.90 -19.30
N GLU A 7 11.73 -7.04 -18.42
CA GLU A 7 12.14 -5.67 -18.78
C GLU A 7 13.35 -5.64 -19.74
N LEU A 8 14.29 -6.58 -19.57
CA LEU A 8 15.49 -6.66 -20.42
C LEU A 8 15.36 -7.69 -21.55
N GLY A 9 14.26 -8.46 -21.58
CA GLY A 9 14.04 -9.51 -22.57
C GLY A 9 15.02 -10.68 -22.45
N VAL A 10 15.49 -10.97 -21.24
CA VAL A 10 16.44 -12.05 -20.94
C VAL A 10 15.65 -13.26 -20.42
N SER A 11 15.90 -14.45 -20.97
CA SER A 11 15.18 -15.65 -20.54
C SER A 11 15.67 -16.16 -19.18
N LYS A 12 14.74 -16.50 -18.28
CA LYS A 12 14.99 -17.12 -16.96
C LYS A 12 15.66 -18.50 -17.07
N GLU A 13 15.56 -19.15 -18.23
CA GLU A 13 16.16 -20.47 -18.50
C GLU A 13 17.67 -20.41 -18.79
N LEU A 14 18.23 -19.22 -18.99
CA LEU A 14 19.65 -19.04 -19.30
C LEU A 14 20.54 -19.31 -18.09
N SER A 15 21.77 -19.75 -18.36
CA SER A 15 22.80 -19.86 -17.34
C SER A 15 23.30 -18.48 -16.92
N LEU A 16 23.84 -18.34 -15.70
CA LEU A 16 24.34 -17.06 -15.18
C LEU A 16 25.41 -16.42 -16.09
N VAL A 17 26.24 -17.26 -16.72
CA VAL A 17 27.25 -16.79 -17.70
C VAL A 17 26.59 -16.20 -18.95
N GLU A 18 25.52 -16.81 -19.44
CA GLU A 18 24.76 -16.32 -20.60
C GLU A 18 23.98 -15.05 -20.27
N ILE A 19 23.41 -14.96 -19.07
CA ILE A 19 22.74 -13.74 -18.56
C ILE A 19 23.73 -12.56 -18.54
N HIS A 20 24.93 -12.74 -17.97
CA HIS A 20 25.94 -11.68 -17.99
C HIS A 20 26.40 -11.30 -19.40
N ALA A 21 26.49 -12.28 -20.30
CA ALA A 21 26.84 -12.01 -21.70
C ALA A 21 25.76 -11.18 -22.41
N GLU A 22 24.48 -11.49 -22.19
CA GLU A 22 23.35 -10.71 -22.74
C GLU A 22 23.28 -9.31 -22.12
N LEU A 23 23.44 -9.17 -20.80
CA LEU A 23 23.49 -7.86 -20.13
C LEU A 23 24.64 -7.00 -20.67
N SER A 24 25.82 -7.60 -20.90
CA SER A 24 26.98 -6.89 -21.47
C SER A 24 26.75 -6.46 -22.93
N LYS A 25 25.97 -7.21 -23.71
CA LYS A 25 25.58 -6.80 -25.07
C LYS A 25 24.58 -5.65 -25.02
N LEU A 26 23.55 -5.77 -24.18
CA LEU A 26 22.54 -4.73 -24.00
C LEU A 26 23.16 -3.41 -23.54
N ASP A 27 24.10 -3.46 -22.61
CA ASP A 27 24.86 -2.31 -22.12
C ASP A 27 25.54 -1.53 -23.26
N ARG A 28 26.26 -2.24 -24.13
CA ARG A 28 26.91 -1.64 -25.31
C ARG A 28 25.90 -1.04 -26.29
N VAL A 29 24.79 -1.73 -26.51
CA VAL A 29 23.73 -1.26 -27.42
C VAL A 29 23.07 0.01 -26.89
N TRP A 30 22.78 0.08 -25.60
CA TRP A 30 22.13 1.24 -25.00
C TRP A 30 23.07 2.44 -24.86
N HIS A 31 24.36 2.23 -24.58
CA HIS A 31 25.36 3.30 -24.67
C HIS A 31 25.49 3.88 -26.09
N GLN A 32 25.42 3.06 -27.13
CA GLN A 32 25.41 3.56 -28.51
C GLN A 32 24.12 4.33 -28.84
N ARG A 33 22.99 3.92 -28.26
CA ARG A 33 21.68 4.55 -28.45
C ARG A 33 21.49 5.82 -27.61
N GLU A 34 22.35 6.09 -26.63
CA GLU A 34 22.30 7.31 -25.81
C GLU A 34 22.37 8.59 -26.66
N ILE A 35 23.11 8.53 -27.78
CA ILE A 35 23.23 9.63 -28.75
C ILE A 35 21.88 9.95 -29.41
N ALA A 36 21.05 8.93 -29.66
CA ALA A 36 19.78 9.08 -30.36
C ALA A 36 18.58 9.22 -29.41
N GLN A 37 18.62 8.60 -28.23
CA GLN A 37 17.53 8.57 -27.25
C GLN A 37 18.08 8.60 -25.80
N PRO A 38 18.52 9.77 -25.32
CA PRO A 38 19.23 9.87 -24.03
C PRO A 38 18.35 9.49 -22.83
N GLU A 39 17.07 9.90 -22.82
CA GLU A 39 16.13 9.62 -21.72
C GLU A 39 15.82 8.13 -21.58
N LYS A 40 15.62 7.42 -22.70
CA LYS A 40 15.35 5.98 -22.68
C LYS A 40 16.60 5.17 -22.39
N ALA A 41 17.74 5.57 -22.97
CA ALA A 41 19.02 4.93 -22.72
C ALA A 41 19.41 5.01 -21.25
N ARG A 42 19.26 6.17 -20.60
CA ARG A 42 19.54 6.30 -19.16
C ARG A 42 18.72 5.36 -18.29
N LYS A 43 17.41 5.26 -18.55
CA LYS A 43 16.53 4.34 -17.80
C LYS A 43 16.93 2.88 -18.01
N MET A 44 17.24 2.48 -19.25
CA MET A 44 17.65 1.11 -19.55
C MET A 44 19.04 0.78 -19.00
N LEU A 45 19.98 1.73 -19.01
CA LEU A 45 21.31 1.53 -18.42
C LEU A 45 21.24 1.35 -16.90
N VAL A 46 20.40 2.13 -16.21
CA VAL A 46 20.14 1.93 -14.77
C VAL A 46 19.56 0.54 -14.51
N LEU A 47 18.56 0.11 -15.29
CA LEU A 47 17.99 -1.24 -15.18
C LEU A 47 19.03 -2.35 -15.43
N ILE A 48 19.94 -2.15 -16.37
CA ILE A 48 21.01 -3.10 -16.68
C ILE A 48 22.02 -3.19 -15.54
N ASP A 49 22.40 -2.06 -14.95
CA ASP A 49 23.33 -2.04 -13.82
C ASP A 49 22.72 -2.64 -12.56
N ASP A 50 21.45 -2.37 -12.28
CA ASP A 50 20.70 -3.01 -11.20
C ASP A 50 20.58 -4.53 -11.43
N ALA A 51 20.29 -4.96 -12.67
CA ALA A 51 20.27 -6.37 -13.03
C ALA A 51 21.64 -7.04 -12.86
N LYS A 52 22.74 -6.39 -13.26
CA LYS A 52 24.10 -6.92 -13.05
C LYS A 52 24.41 -7.13 -11.56
N ALA A 53 23.94 -6.25 -10.68
CA ALA A 53 24.11 -6.39 -9.24
C ALA A 53 23.28 -7.57 -8.68
N VAL A 54 22.06 -7.75 -9.17
CA VAL A 54 21.19 -8.88 -8.80
C VAL A 54 21.74 -10.22 -9.28
N PHE A 55 22.29 -10.27 -10.49
CA PHE A 55 22.84 -11.49 -11.09
C PHE A 55 24.32 -11.71 -10.79
N GLU A 56 24.93 -10.99 -9.84
CA GLU A 56 26.36 -11.10 -9.53
C GLU A 56 26.78 -12.51 -9.07
N THR A 57 25.89 -13.22 -8.37
CA THR A 57 26.15 -14.58 -7.88
C THR A 57 24.93 -15.47 -8.06
N GLU A 58 25.14 -16.78 -8.17
CA GLU A 58 24.05 -17.76 -8.26
C GLU A 58 23.14 -17.71 -7.02
N GLU A 59 23.70 -17.42 -5.85
CA GLU A 59 22.91 -17.24 -4.61
C GLU A 59 22.01 -16.00 -4.66
N ALA A 60 22.51 -14.89 -5.22
CA ALA A 60 21.73 -13.67 -5.40
C ALA A 60 20.62 -13.86 -6.43
N ARG A 61 20.90 -14.56 -7.54
CA ARG A 61 19.90 -14.98 -8.53
C ARG A 61 18.81 -15.83 -7.89
N VAL A 62 19.17 -16.88 -7.14
CA VAL A 62 18.18 -17.77 -6.51
C VAL A 62 17.31 -17.02 -5.50
N LYS A 63 17.89 -16.11 -4.71
CA LYS A 63 17.11 -15.24 -3.81
C LYS A 63 16.17 -14.33 -4.59
N TYR A 64 16.67 -13.73 -5.66
CA TYR A 64 15.87 -12.86 -6.52
C TYR A 64 14.72 -13.63 -7.18
N ASP A 65 14.97 -14.83 -7.70
CA ASP A 65 13.93 -15.69 -8.29
C ASP A 65 12.88 -16.07 -7.24
N GLN A 66 13.28 -16.37 -6.00
CA GLN A 66 12.36 -16.64 -4.88
C GLN A 66 11.55 -15.40 -4.47
N ASP A 67 12.18 -14.24 -4.42
CA ASP A 67 11.51 -12.99 -4.05
C ASP A 67 10.59 -12.49 -5.18
N LEU A 68 10.93 -12.78 -6.44
CA LEU A 68 10.07 -12.54 -7.60
C LEU A 68 8.82 -13.43 -7.55
N GLU A 69 8.99 -14.73 -7.31
CA GLU A 69 7.88 -15.68 -7.14
C GLU A 69 6.97 -15.29 -5.96
N ARG A 70 7.55 -14.89 -4.82
CA ARG A 70 6.77 -14.38 -3.67
C ARG A 70 6.02 -13.09 -3.98
N SER A 71 6.60 -12.22 -4.79
CA SER A 71 5.98 -10.95 -5.19
C SER A 71 4.80 -11.20 -6.15
N GLU A 72 4.92 -12.18 -7.04
CA GLU A 72 3.85 -12.62 -7.93
C GLU A 72 2.73 -13.33 -7.17
N ASP A 73 3.06 -14.19 -6.21
CA ASP A 73 2.08 -14.86 -5.35
C ASP A 73 1.28 -13.86 -4.50
N GLY A 74 1.93 -12.82 -3.98
CA GLY A 74 1.27 -11.74 -3.24
C GLY A 74 0.34 -10.89 -4.13
N ALA A 75 0.80 -10.51 -5.32
CA ALA A 75 -0.01 -9.74 -6.27
C ALA A 75 -1.25 -10.51 -6.78
N ASN A 76 -1.08 -11.80 -7.10
CA ASN A 76 -2.19 -12.66 -7.53
C ASN A 76 -3.22 -12.91 -6.42
N GLN A 77 -2.77 -12.99 -5.15
CA GLN A 77 -3.68 -13.10 -4.01
C GLN A 77 -4.50 -11.83 -3.81
N ASP A 78 -3.89 -10.65 -3.98
CA ASP A 78 -4.58 -9.37 -3.86
C ASP A 78 -5.61 -9.16 -4.97
N ASP A 79 -5.26 -9.50 -6.22
CA ASP A 79 -6.18 -9.43 -7.36
C ASP A 79 -7.36 -10.40 -7.21
N CYS A 80 -7.09 -11.64 -6.79
CA CYS A 80 -8.12 -12.63 -6.46
C CYS A 80 -9.06 -12.12 -5.35
N ASN A 81 -8.51 -11.46 -4.32
CA ASN A 81 -9.30 -10.87 -3.25
C ASN A 81 -10.19 -9.72 -3.75
N ILE A 82 -9.70 -8.89 -4.68
CA ILE A 82 -10.46 -7.80 -5.28
C ILE A 82 -11.63 -8.34 -6.12
N GLU A 83 -11.40 -9.36 -6.94
CA GLU A 83 -12.45 -10.00 -7.74
C GLU A 83 -13.52 -10.66 -6.85
N LEU A 84 -13.10 -11.38 -5.81
CA LEU A 84 -14.03 -12.01 -4.86
C LEU A 84 -14.87 -10.97 -4.11
N ARG A 85 -14.28 -9.82 -3.75
CA ARG A 85 -15.00 -8.68 -3.14
C ARG A 85 -16.04 -8.09 -4.08
N GLN A 86 -15.69 -7.88 -5.35
CA GLN A 86 -16.62 -7.35 -6.35
C GLN A 86 -17.79 -8.31 -6.59
N GLU A 87 -17.51 -9.61 -6.71
CA GLU A 87 -18.55 -10.62 -6.91
C GLU A 87 -19.46 -10.72 -5.67
N CYS A 88 -18.90 -10.65 -4.46
CA CYS A 88 -19.68 -10.62 -3.21
C CYS A 88 -20.65 -9.43 -3.19
N GLY A 89 -20.17 -8.22 -3.51
CA GLY A 89 -21.00 -7.01 -3.58
C GLY A 89 -22.11 -7.10 -4.63
N LYS A 90 -21.81 -7.70 -5.79
CA LYS A 90 -22.80 -7.93 -6.86
C LYS A 90 -23.91 -8.87 -6.40
N ARG A 91 -23.57 -10.00 -5.77
CA ARG A 91 -24.57 -10.97 -5.26
C ARG A 91 -25.41 -10.40 -4.14
N LEU A 92 -24.84 -9.56 -3.28
CA LEU A 92 -25.59 -8.84 -2.26
C LEU A 92 -26.63 -7.90 -2.90
N LYS A 93 -26.24 -7.16 -3.94
CA LYS A 93 -27.16 -6.28 -4.66
C LYS A 93 -28.29 -7.05 -5.34
N GLU A 94 -27.96 -8.14 -6.03
CA GLU A 94 -28.97 -9.04 -6.62
C GLU A 94 -29.92 -9.58 -5.55
N ALA A 95 -29.41 -9.96 -4.37
CA ALA A 95 -30.25 -10.39 -3.26
C ALA A 95 -31.20 -9.29 -2.76
N GLN A 96 -30.74 -8.04 -2.69
CA GLN A 96 -31.57 -6.89 -2.33
C GLN A 96 -32.66 -6.62 -3.38
N ASP A 97 -32.31 -6.69 -4.66
CA ASP A 97 -33.24 -6.49 -5.77
C ASP A 97 -34.33 -7.57 -5.74
N PHE A 98 -33.96 -8.85 -5.60
CA PHE A 98 -34.94 -9.94 -5.45
C PHE A 98 -35.78 -9.82 -4.19
N TYR A 99 -35.23 -9.30 -3.09
CA TYR A 99 -35.99 -9.04 -1.89
C TYR A 99 -37.04 -7.94 -2.09
N ASN A 100 -36.68 -6.85 -2.77
CA ASN A 100 -37.60 -5.76 -3.09
C ASN A 100 -38.73 -6.23 -4.02
N ASP A 101 -38.42 -7.16 -4.93
CA ASP A 101 -39.39 -7.81 -5.82
C ASP A 101 -40.21 -8.91 -5.13
N GLN A 102 -40.05 -9.11 -3.81
CA GLN A 102 -40.71 -10.14 -2.98
C GLN A 102 -40.42 -11.59 -3.43
N GLN A 103 -39.33 -11.79 -4.18
CA GLN A 103 -38.87 -13.09 -4.64
C GLN A 103 -37.89 -13.67 -3.59
N PHE A 104 -38.42 -14.02 -2.42
CA PHE A 104 -37.62 -14.38 -1.24
C PHE A 104 -36.77 -15.65 -1.42
N ASP A 105 -37.22 -16.61 -2.24
CA ASP A 105 -36.45 -17.81 -2.57
C ASP A 105 -35.18 -17.49 -3.37
N LEU A 106 -35.29 -16.58 -4.34
CA LEU A 106 -34.17 -16.13 -5.18
C LEU A 106 -33.22 -15.23 -4.39
N ALA A 107 -33.78 -14.36 -3.54
CA ALA A 107 -33.00 -13.55 -2.61
C ALA A 107 -32.13 -14.42 -1.70
N LYS A 108 -32.69 -15.52 -1.16
CA LYS A 108 -31.93 -16.48 -0.33
C LYS A 108 -30.77 -17.11 -1.10
N ILE A 109 -30.99 -17.57 -2.33
CA ILE A 109 -29.94 -18.18 -3.16
C ILE A 109 -28.80 -17.20 -3.41
N CYS A 110 -29.10 -15.92 -3.65
CA CYS A 110 -28.08 -14.89 -3.87
C CYS A 110 -27.32 -14.57 -2.59
N VAL A 111 -28.01 -14.46 -1.44
CA VAL A 111 -27.38 -14.29 -0.13
C VAL A 111 -26.48 -15.45 0.24
N ASP A 112 -26.89 -16.70 0.01
CA ASP A 112 -26.08 -17.88 0.36
C ASP A 112 -24.76 -17.90 -0.40
N LYS A 113 -24.80 -17.43 -1.65
CA LYS A 113 -23.59 -17.25 -2.46
C LYS A 113 -22.74 -16.10 -1.94
N ALA A 114 -23.34 -15.01 -1.48
CA ALA A 114 -22.61 -13.90 -0.86
C ALA A 114 -21.99 -14.30 0.49
N LEU A 115 -22.69 -15.10 1.32
CA LEU A 115 -22.19 -15.60 2.61
C LEU A 115 -20.93 -16.46 2.45
N ARG A 116 -20.86 -17.28 1.40
CA ARG A 116 -19.65 -18.07 1.08
C ARG A 116 -18.45 -17.22 0.68
N LEU A 117 -18.69 -15.97 0.29
CA LEU A 117 -17.67 -15.00 -0.12
C LEU A 117 -17.42 -13.94 0.96
N ALA A 118 -18.20 -13.96 2.06
CA ALA A 118 -18.22 -12.89 3.06
C ALA A 118 -16.91 -12.79 3.86
N GLU A 119 -16.23 -13.92 4.11
CA GLU A 119 -14.94 -13.99 4.83
C GLU A 119 -13.83 -13.14 4.17
N TYR A 120 -13.98 -12.84 2.88
CA TYR A 120 -13.00 -12.10 2.08
C TYR A 120 -13.41 -10.63 1.84
N SER A 121 -14.59 -10.22 2.31
CA SER A 121 -15.19 -8.92 2.00
C SER A 121 -15.25 -7.97 3.21
N GLU A 122 -14.97 -6.68 3.00
CA GLU A 122 -15.15 -5.65 4.04
C GLU A 122 -16.62 -5.41 4.40
N SER A 123 -17.55 -5.79 3.51
CA SER A 123 -19.00 -5.75 3.71
C SER A 123 -19.55 -7.01 4.38
N GLU A 124 -18.71 -7.79 5.06
CA GLU A 124 -19.11 -8.99 5.81
C GLU A 124 -20.32 -8.73 6.74
N ALA A 125 -20.32 -7.61 7.45
CA ALA A 125 -21.43 -7.22 8.33
C ALA A 125 -22.75 -6.97 7.58
N ASP A 126 -22.68 -6.38 6.38
CA ASP A 126 -23.86 -6.12 5.55
C ASP A 126 -24.41 -7.42 4.96
N VAL A 127 -23.54 -8.34 4.55
CA VAL A 127 -23.93 -9.67 4.06
C VAL A 127 -24.69 -10.44 5.15
N TYR A 128 -24.17 -10.48 6.38
CA TYR A 128 -24.86 -11.13 7.49
C TYR A 128 -26.17 -10.44 7.87
N ALA A 129 -26.25 -9.11 7.80
CA ALA A 129 -27.48 -8.36 8.09
C ALA A 129 -28.59 -8.65 7.07
N TRP A 130 -28.27 -8.62 5.78
CA TRP A 130 -29.21 -8.97 4.72
C TRP A 130 -29.59 -10.44 4.75
N ALA A 131 -28.66 -11.32 5.10
CA ALA A 131 -28.97 -12.72 5.32
C ALA A 131 -29.99 -12.91 6.43
N ALA A 132 -29.79 -12.29 7.59
CA ALA A 132 -30.76 -12.36 8.67
C ALA A 132 -32.16 -11.90 8.23
N TYR A 133 -32.24 -10.81 7.46
CA TYR A 133 -33.50 -10.26 6.98
C TYR A 133 -34.23 -11.16 5.96
N ILE A 134 -33.48 -11.77 5.04
CA ILE A 134 -34.00 -12.68 4.02
C ILE A 134 -34.39 -14.03 4.61
N TYR A 135 -33.65 -14.53 5.58
CA TYR A 135 -33.96 -15.78 6.28
C TYR A 135 -35.18 -15.64 7.20
N ASP A 136 -35.38 -14.49 7.84
CA ASP A 136 -36.56 -14.18 8.67
C ASP A 136 -37.86 -14.21 7.83
N LYS A 137 -37.80 -13.64 6.61
CA LYS A 137 -38.95 -13.67 5.67
C LYS A 137 -39.22 -15.04 5.06
N ASN A 138 -38.23 -15.93 5.03
CA ASN A 138 -38.37 -17.31 4.57
C ASN A 138 -38.74 -18.30 5.70
N GLU A 139 -39.21 -17.80 6.85
CA GLU A 139 -39.60 -18.59 8.04
C GLU A 139 -38.47 -19.46 8.64
N LEU A 140 -37.20 -19.19 8.27
CA LEU A 140 -36.00 -19.85 8.79
C LEU A 140 -35.47 -19.10 10.02
N PHE A 141 -36.31 -19.01 11.05
CA PHE A 141 -36.14 -18.13 12.19
C PHE A 141 -34.87 -18.38 13.04
N LEU A 142 -34.45 -19.65 13.14
CA LEU A 142 -33.23 -20.06 13.86
C LEU A 142 -31.96 -19.60 13.13
N ASP A 143 -31.93 -19.74 11.81
CA ASP A 143 -30.81 -19.31 10.97
C ASP A 143 -30.75 -17.77 10.92
N ALA A 144 -31.90 -17.11 10.81
CA ALA A 144 -32.00 -15.64 10.84
C ALA A 144 -31.48 -15.03 12.15
N SER A 145 -31.84 -15.63 13.29
CA SER A 145 -31.42 -15.17 14.62
C SER A 145 -29.91 -15.33 14.84
N SER A 146 -29.33 -16.44 14.37
CA SER A 146 -27.89 -16.67 14.48
C SER A 146 -27.09 -15.74 13.58
N LEU A 147 -27.50 -15.55 12.32
CA LEU A 147 -26.89 -14.61 11.38
C LEU A 147 -27.00 -13.16 11.86
N GLY A 148 -28.14 -12.77 12.44
CA GLY A 148 -28.32 -11.45 13.04
C GLY A 148 -27.40 -11.21 14.25
N PHE A 149 -27.14 -12.23 15.06
CA PHE A 149 -26.16 -12.16 16.14
C PHE A 149 -24.73 -11.97 15.62
N PHE A 150 -24.34 -12.69 14.56
CA PHE A 150 -23.04 -12.51 13.92
C PHE A 150 -22.88 -11.10 13.31
N ALA A 151 -23.90 -10.59 12.63
CA ALA A 151 -23.91 -9.23 12.08
C ALA A 151 -23.71 -8.16 13.17
N MET A 152 -24.45 -8.26 14.29
CA MET A 152 -24.32 -7.32 15.40
C MET A 152 -22.95 -7.40 16.09
N LYS A 153 -22.41 -8.61 16.27
CA LYS A 153 -21.06 -8.79 16.84
C LYS A 153 -20.01 -8.13 15.95
N ARG A 154 -20.09 -8.35 14.63
CA ARG A 154 -19.13 -7.80 13.67
C ARG A 154 -19.22 -6.29 13.54
N LYS A 155 -20.43 -5.73 13.56
CA LYS A 155 -20.66 -4.28 13.61
C LYS A 155 -20.00 -3.65 14.84
N LYS A 156 -20.14 -4.27 16.02
CA LYS A 156 -19.52 -3.78 17.25
C LYS A 156 -17.98 -3.83 17.22
N GLU A 157 -17.42 -4.86 16.59
CA GLU A 157 -15.96 -4.95 16.35
C GLU A 157 -15.48 -3.85 15.40
N LEU A 158 -16.25 -3.54 14.35
CA LEU A 158 -15.94 -2.45 13.41
C LEU A 158 -16.03 -1.07 14.09
N GLU A 159 -17.08 -0.83 14.88
CA GLU A 159 -17.23 0.38 15.69
C GLU A 159 -16.06 0.57 16.66
N ALA A 160 -15.58 -0.51 17.29
CA ALA A 160 -14.41 -0.47 18.17
C ALA A 160 -13.12 -0.13 17.41
N LYS A 161 -12.94 -0.67 16.19
CA LYS A 161 -11.79 -0.33 15.33
C LYS A 161 -11.83 1.11 14.85
N ILE A 162 -13.01 1.61 14.47
CA ILE A 162 -13.21 3.02 14.07
C ILE A 162 -12.91 3.95 15.25
N GLN A 163 -13.41 3.63 16.45
CA GLN A 163 -13.11 4.38 17.66
C GLN A 163 -11.62 4.39 17.99
N ALA A 164 -10.93 3.25 17.89
CA ALA A 164 -9.48 3.16 18.07
C ALA A 164 -8.71 3.97 17.01
N ALA A 165 -9.19 4.00 15.75
CA ALA A 165 -8.60 4.83 14.70
C ALA A 165 -8.80 6.33 14.97
N TYR A 166 -9.97 6.74 15.45
CA TYR A 166 -10.22 8.13 15.88
C TYR A 166 -9.32 8.55 17.05
N GLU A 167 -9.12 7.67 18.04
CA GLU A 167 -8.23 7.92 19.17
C GLU A 167 -6.76 8.01 18.72
N ALA A 168 -6.34 7.15 17.79
CA ALA A 168 -5.01 7.20 17.18
C ALA A 168 -4.78 8.50 16.38
N MET A 169 -5.75 8.93 15.57
CA MET A 169 -5.67 10.20 14.84
C MET A 169 -5.67 11.41 15.79
N SER A 170 -6.51 11.40 16.83
CA SER A 170 -6.51 12.46 17.84
C SER A 170 -5.18 12.51 18.60
N SER A 171 -4.51 11.37 18.78
CA SER A 171 -3.17 11.31 19.36
C SER A 171 -2.12 11.89 18.40
N ILE A 172 -2.20 11.60 17.10
CA ILE A 172 -1.30 12.19 16.10
C ILE A 172 -1.45 13.72 16.03
N ASP A 173 -2.69 14.24 16.04
CA ASP A 173 -2.96 15.69 16.13
C ASP A 173 -2.34 16.33 17.38
N THR A 174 -2.33 15.60 18.50
CA THR A 174 -1.67 16.08 19.73
C THR A 174 -0.16 16.09 19.60
N VAL A 175 0.42 15.10 18.91
CA VAL A 175 1.86 15.04 18.63
C VAL A 175 2.29 16.15 17.67
N GLU A 176 1.52 16.43 16.61
CA GLU A 176 1.81 17.54 15.68
C GLU A 176 1.74 18.91 16.36
N LYS A 177 0.75 19.12 17.24
CA LYS A 177 0.66 20.35 18.05
C LYS A 177 1.85 20.49 19.01
N VAL A 178 2.32 19.39 19.58
CA VAL A 178 3.50 19.37 20.44
C VAL A 178 4.77 19.67 19.63
N ILE A 179 4.95 19.04 18.47
CA ILE A 179 6.08 19.32 17.55
C ILE A 179 6.06 20.77 17.10
N SER A 180 4.89 21.31 16.73
CA SER A 180 4.73 22.72 16.33
C SER A 180 5.13 23.67 17.47
N LYS A 181 4.66 23.40 18.70
CA LYS A 181 5.02 24.18 19.89
C LYS A 181 6.52 24.16 20.17
N TYR A 182 7.17 23.00 20.09
CA TYR A 182 8.61 22.88 20.30
C TYR A 182 9.42 23.50 19.16
N SER A 183 8.94 23.45 17.92
CA SER A 183 9.59 24.12 16.78
C SER A 183 9.58 25.64 16.89
N GLY A 184 8.53 26.23 17.48
CA GLY A 184 8.47 27.66 17.77
C GLY A 184 9.47 28.08 18.84
N LEU A 185 9.56 27.30 19.93
CA LEU A 185 10.53 27.52 21.01
C LEU A 185 11.98 27.45 20.53
N ILE A 186 12.31 26.53 19.62
CA ILE A 186 13.66 26.41 19.04
C ILE A 186 14.01 27.69 18.25
N LYS A 187 13.10 28.19 17.41
CA LYS A 187 13.32 29.43 16.65
C LYS A 187 13.51 30.66 17.53
N GLU A 188 12.78 30.75 18.64
CA GLU A 188 12.93 31.85 19.60
C GLU A 188 14.31 31.81 20.29
N LEU A 189 14.82 30.62 20.61
CA LEU A 189 16.15 30.44 21.19
C LEU A 189 17.25 30.81 20.19
N GLU A 190 17.13 30.37 18.94
CA GLU A 190 18.07 30.72 17.86
C GLU A 190 18.11 32.24 17.61
N GLN A 191 16.96 32.90 17.55
CA GLN A 191 16.90 34.36 17.41
C GLN A 191 17.53 35.10 18.59
N LYS A 192 17.34 34.58 19.81
CA LYS A 192 17.94 35.14 21.00
C LYS A 192 19.46 35.00 20.98
N GLU A 193 19.97 33.83 20.62
CA GLU A 193 21.40 33.57 20.49
C GLU A 193 22.05 34.44 19.41
N GLU A 194 21.42 34.57 18.23
CA GLU A 194 21.88 35.49 17.18
C GLU A 194 21.85 36.96 17.62
N SER A 195 20.90 37.35 18.46
CA SER A 195 20.81 38.72 18.98
C SER A 195 21.93 39.00 19.99
N GLU A 196 22.28 38.01 20.81
CA GLU A 196 23.37 38.07 21.78
C GLU A 196 24.72 38.10 21.06
N ILE A 197 24.94 37.24 20.05
CA ILE A 197 26.14 37.25 19.19
C ILE A 197 26.30 38.61 18.52
N ARG A 198 25.25 39.16 17.89
CA ARG A 198 25.29 40.50 17.28
C ARG A 198 25.54 41.62 18.30
N GLY A 199 25.14 41.44 19.55
CA GLY A 199 25.45 42.35 20.65
C GLY A 199 26.94 42.33 21.00
N VAL A 200 27.51 41.13 21.10
CA VAL A 200 28.96 40.93 21.36
C VAL A 200 29.80 41.45 20.20
N GLU A 201 29.44 41.17 18.95
CA GLU A 201 30.15 41.68 17.77
C GLU A 201 30.15 43.21 17.70
N ARG A 202 29.02 43.86 17.99
CA ARG A 202 28.95 45.33 18.07
C ARG A 202 29.86 45.88 19.16
N THR A 203 29.91 45.20 20.31
CA THR A 203 30.77 45.59 21.44
C THR A 203 32.26 45.45 21.08
N LEU A 204 32.63 44.36 20.38
CA LEU A 204 33.99 44.12 19.91
C LEU A 204 34.43 45.12 18.83
N ARG A 205 33.57 45.41 17.84
CA ARG A 205 33.83 46.45 16.81
C ARG A 205 34.02 47.84 17.40
N SER A 206 33.30 48.17 18.47
CA SER A 206 33.45 49.44 19.17
C SER A 206 34.75 49.53 19.97
N LYS A 207 35.25 48.41 20.51
CA LYS A 207 36.49 48.38 21.32
C LYS A 207 37.75 48.26 20.47
N TYR A 208 37.66 47.64 19.29
CA TYR A 208 38.79 47.39 18.39
C TYR A 208 38.43 47.84 16.96
N PRO A 209 38.42 49.15 16.67
CA PRO A 209 38.19 49.64 15.32
C PRO A 209 39.32 49.18 14.40
N LEU A 210 38.96 48.62 13.23
CA LEU A 210 39.93 48.17 12.24
C LEU A 210 40.76 49.37 11.73
N PRO A 211 42.07 49.19 11.49
CA PRO A 211 42.90 50.25 10.96
C PRO A 211 42.44 50.60 9.54
N THR A 212 42.03 51.86 9.35
CA THR A 212 41.75 52.45 8.03
C THR A 212 43.02 52.40 7.18
N GLN A 213 42.94 51.69 6.05
CA GLN A 213 43.91 51.78 4.96
C GLN A 213 43.80 53.12 4.23
#